data_AF-A0A947A3P3-F1
#
_entry.id   AF-A0A947A3P3-F1
#
_cell.length_a   1.000
_cell.length_b   1.000
_cell.length_c   1.000
_cell.angle_alpha   90.00
_cell.angle_beta   90.00
_cell.angle_gamma   90.00
#
_symmetry.space_group_name_H-M   'P 1'
#
loop_
_entity.id
_entity.type
_entity.pdbx_description
1 polymer ?
#
loop_
_entity_poly.entity_id
_entity_poly.type
_entity_poly.pdbx_seq_one_letter_code
_entity_poly.pdbx_strand_id
1 'polypeptide(L)'
;MRIIVLFVILGLSIASCGTRKRTTYAKKDSKSTVHNLPDRKAKDGLYPMPEDTGRFVKFPVASIQDYIATFAEIAQYEMKAYGIPASITLAQGILESGFGKGELTLKTNNHFGIKCHTGWEGPYALHDDDAKGECFRKYNHPMYSFRDHSIFLTSRSRY
;
A
#
# COMPACT_ATOMS: atom_id res chain seq x y z
N MET A 1 -1.64 10.73 70.41
CA MET A 1 -0.86 9.83 69.52
C MET A 1 -1.65 9.43 68.27
N ARG A 2 -2.17 10.41 67.51
CA ARG A 2 -3.00 10.19 66.31
C ARG A 2 -2.65 11.12 65.14
N ILE A 3 -1.60 11.94 65.26
CA ILE A 3 -1.19 12.96 64.26
C ILE A 3 0.27 12.77 63.80
N ILE A 4 1.05 11.87 64.41
CA ILE A 4 2.47 11.66 64.07
C ILE A 4 2.67 10.51 63.04
N VAL A 5 1.61 9.75 62.71
CA VAL A 5 1.69 8.62 61.76
C VAL A 5 1.47 9.05 60.30
N LEU A 6 0.98 10.27 60.05
CA LEU A 6 0.69 10.76 58.69
C LEU A 6 1.85 11.49 57.99
N PHE A 7 2.98 11.71 58.69
CA PHE A 7 4.16 12.39 58.13
C PHE A 7 5.37 11.46 57.88
N VAL A 8 5.18 10.14 57.95
CA VAL A 8 6.22 9.13 57.63
C VAL A 8 6.06 8.59 56.19
N ILE A 9 5.07 9.06 55.42
CA ILE A 9 4.86 8.68 54.00
C ILE A 9 5.31 9.81 53.06
N LEU A 10 6.14 10.74 53.53
CA LEU A 10 6.82 11.74 52.71
C LEU A 10 8.33 11.59 52.91
N GLY A 11 9.00 10.93 51.95
CA GLY A 11 10.46 11.03 51.81
C GLY A 11 11.27 9.74 51.75
N LEU A 12 11.02 8.89 50.75
CA LEU A 12 12.08 8.18 50.04
C LEU A 12 11.80 8.42 48.54
N SER A 13 12.51 9.31 47.83
CA SER A 13 13.85 9.05 47.26
C SER A 13 13.82 7.70 46.52
N ILE A 14 14.01 7.56 45.22
CA ILE A 14 15.07 8.11 44.36
C ILE A 14 14.61 7.90 42.90
N ALA A 15 14.93 8.84 42.02
CA ALA A 15 14.82 8.67 40.58
C ALA A 15 15.60 7.42 40.13
N SER A 16 14.89 6.44 39.58
CA SER A 16 15.51 5.33 38.85
C SER A 16 15.28 5.55 37.36
N CYS A 17 16.36 5.91 36.69
CA CYS A 17 16.49 5.92 35.24
C CYS A 17 16.21 4.51 34.69
N GLY A 18 14.96 4.27 34.27
CA GLY A 18 14.63 3.17 33.38
C GLY A 18 15.16 3.48 31.99
N THR A 19 16.28 2.85 31.62
CA THR A 19 16.91 2.94 30.31
C THR A 19 15.88 2.76 29.19
N ARG A 20 15.78 3.78 28.33
CA ARG A 20 15.06 3.69 27.05
C ARG A 20 15.75 2.58 26.26
N LYS A 21 15.14 1.38 26.19
CA LYS A 21 15.56 0.36 25.24
C LYS A 21 15.33 0.95 23.85
N ARG A 22 16.38 1.54 23.29
CA ARG A 22 16.52 1.74 21.87
C ARG A 22 16.65 0.33 21.31
N THR A 23 15.51 -0.29 21.00
CA THR A 23 15.51 -1.44 20.11
C THR A 23 16.07 -0.92 18.80
N THR A 24 17.37 -1.14 18.59
CA THR A 24 17.88 -1.30 17.24
C THR A 24 17.11 -2.49 16.69
N TYR A 25 15.99 -2.22 16.02
CA TYR A 25 15.46 -3.17 15.07
C TYR A 25 16.64 -3.44 14.14
N ALA A 26 17.23 -4.63 14.26
CA ALA A 26 18.06 -5.16 13.21
C ALA A 26 17.24 -4.96 11.94
N LYS A 27 17.75 -4.16 11.02
CA LYS A 27 17.16 -3.95 9.71
C LYS A 27 17.18 -5.31 9.04
N LYS A 28 16.16 -6.11 9.28
CA LYS A 28 15.85 -7.26 8.46
C LYS A 28 15.41 -6.60 7.16
N ASP A 29 16.33 -6.50 6.21
CA ASP A 29 16.02 -6.22 4.82
C ASP A 29 15.06 -7.34 4.37
N SER A 30 13.79 -7.16 4.71
CA SER A 30 12.70 -7.82 4.04
C SER A 30 12.68 -7.16 2.68
N LYS A 31 13.52 -7.67 1.77
CA LYS A 31 13.31 -7.58 0.33
C LYS A 31 11.90 -8.10 0.07
N SER A 32 10.91 -7.23 0.23
CA SER A 32 9.51 -7.51 -0.03
C SER A 32 9.41 -7.61 -1.54
N THR A 33 9.33 -8.84 -2.03
CA THR A 33 8.91 -9.45 -3.32
C THR A 33 8.89 -8.65 -4.64
N VAL A 34 8.99 -7.32 -4.67
CA VAL A 34 9.10 -6.49 -5.88
C VAL A 34 10.45 -6.71 -6.58
N HIS A 35 11.49 -7.11 -5.86
CA HIS A 35 12.82 -7.37 -6.43
C HIS A 35 12.90 -8.60 -7.39
N ASN A 36 11.81 -9.33 -7.59
CA ASN A 36 11.72 -10.41 -8.59
C ASN A 36 10.89 -9.99 -9.81
N LEU A 37 10.86 -8.71 -10.16
CA LEU A 37 10.48 -8.32 -11.52
C LEU A 37 11.63 -8.75 -12.45
N PRO A 38 11.34 -9.49 -13.54
CA PRO A 38 12.38 -9.98 -14.42
C PRO A 38 13.19 -8.80 -14.95
N ASP A 39 14.51 -8.88 -14.82
CA ASP A 39 15.53 -7.95 -15.36
C ASP A 39 15.61 -8.03 -16.90
N ARG A 40 14.45 -8.22 -17.55
CA ARG A 40 14.27 -8.27 -18.99
C ARG A 40 13.95 -6.85 -19.41
N LYS A 41 14.94 -6.16 -19.98
CA LYS A 41 14.75 -4.89 -20.67
C LYS A 41 13.45 -4.91 -21.48
N ALA A 42 12.60 -3.91 -21.24
CA ALA A 42 11.38 -3.66 -21.99
C ALA A 42 11.69 -3.66 -23.49
N LYS A 43 11.11 -4.59 -24.24
CA LYS A 43 10.87 -4.36 -25.67
C LYS A 43 9.73 -3.34 -25.75
N ASP A 44 9.92 -2.31 -26.56
CA ASP A 44 8.88 -1.33 -26.90
C ASP A 44 8.39 -0.39 -25.77
N GLY A 45 9.19 -0.20 -24.72
CA GLY A 45 8.91 0.78 -23.66
C GLY A 45 7.86 0.33 -22.62
N LEU A 46 7.27 -0.85 -22.79
CA LEU A 46 6.33 -1.43 -21.83
C LEU A 46 7.03 -2.49 -20.98
N TYR A 47 7.05 -2.26 -19.66
CA TYR A 47 7.54 -3.26 -18.71
C TYR A 47 6.57 -4.46 -18.67
N PRO A 48 7.09 -5.70 -18.69
CA PRO A 48 6.25 -6.89 -18.71
C PRO A 48 5.45 -7.01 -17.41
N MET A 49 4.18 -7.33 -17.52
CA MET A 49 3.34 -7.64 -16.36
C MET A 49 3.80 -8.96 -15.71
N PRO A 50 3.75 -9.11 -14.37
CA PRO A 50 4.01 -10.39 -13.74
C PRO A 50 2.94 -11.39 -14.19
N GLU A 51 3.31 -12.64 -14.42
CA GLU A 51 2.34 -13.68 -14.76
C GLU A 51 1.23 -13.77 -13.71
N ASP A 52 -0.04 -13.75 -14.14
CA ASP A 52 -1.17 -13.98 -13.23
C ASP A 52 -1.34 -15.48 -12.98
N THR A 53 -0.70 -15.95 -11.92
CA THR A 53 -0.81 -17.35 -11.46
C THR A 53 -2.16 -17.68 -10.81
N GLY A 54 -3.11 -16.74 -10.72
CA GLY A 54 -4.34 -16.89 -9.96
C GLY A 54 -4.16 -16.74 -8.44
N ARG A 55 -2.92 -16.67 -7.95
CA ARG A 55 -2.59 -16.57 -6.53
C ARG A 55 -2.52 -15.13 -6.07
N PHE A 56 -3.33 -14.79 -5.07
CA PHE A 56 -3.28 -13.47 -4.44
C PHE A 56 -1.93 -13.22 -3.75
N VAL A 57 -1.26 -12.15 -4.15
CA VAL A 57 0.03 -11.70 -3.60
C VAL A 57 -0.21 -10.58 -2.62
N LYS A 58 0.28 -10.74 -1.38
CA LYS A 58 0.16 -9.74 -0.31
C LYS A 58 1.38 -8.83 -0.27
N PHE A 59 1.15 -7.53 -0.06
CA PHE A 59 2.19 -6.50 0.08
C PHE A 59 1.99 -5.79 1.43
N PRO A 60 2.60 -6.31 2.52
CA PRO A 60 2.46 -5.68 3.82
C PRO A 60 3.19 -4.33 3.81
N VAL A 61 2.44 -3.27 4.08
CA VAL A 61 2.95 -1.90 4.17
C VAL A 61 2.77 -1.41 5.60
N ALA A 62 3.87 -1.04 6.27
CA ALA A 62 3.80 -0.56 7.66
C ALA A 62 3.60 0.96 7.73
N SER A 63 4.24 1.72 6.85
CA SER A 63 4.22 3.19 6.79
C SER A 63 4.01 3.72 5.36
N ILE A 64 3.75 5.03 5.23
CA ILE A 64 3.69 5.71 3.92
C ILE A 64 5.02 5.58 3.18
N GLN A 65 6.14 5.68 3.88
CA GLN A 65 7.48 5.53 3.30
C GLN A 65 7.66 4.11 2.74
N ASP A 66 7.16 3.09 3.43
CA ASP A 66 7.18 1.72 2.92
C ASP A 66 6.28 1.56 1.69
N TYR A 67 5.13 2.24 1.63
CA TYR A 67 4.27 2.26 0.45
C TYR A 67 5.03 2.81 -0.75
N ILE A 68 5.63 4.00 -0.58
CA ILE A 68 6.43 4.65 -1.62
C ILE A 68 7.56 3.73 -2.06
N ALA A 69 8.33 3.18 -1.12
CA ALA A 69 9.44 2.29 -1.44
C ALA A 69 8.98 1.02 -2.18
N THR A 70 7.82 0.47 -1.82
CA THR A 70 7.25 -0.73 -2.46
C THR A 70 6.77 -0.46 -3.88
N PHE A 71 6.12 0.69 -4.12
CA PHE A 71 5.41 0.95 -5.37
C PHE A 71 6.08 1.97 -6.30
N ALA A 72 7.19 2.60 -5.88
CA ALA A 72 7.87 3.63 -6.68
C ALA A 72 8.33 3.11 -8.04
N GLU A 73 8.89 1.90 -8.09
CA GLU A 73 9.34 1.29 -9.34
C GLU A 73 8.16 1.03 -10.29
N ILE A 74 7.06 0.48 -9.78
CA ILE A 74 5.82 0.28 -10.55
C ILE A 74 5.29 1.61 -11.08
N ALA A 75 5.21 2.64 -10.25
CA ALA A 75 4.75 3.96 -10.67
C ALA A 75 5.65 4.59 -11.74
N GLN A 76 6.97 4.38 -11.67
CA GLN A 76 7.91 4.84 -12.71
C GLN A 76 7.75 4.07 -14.03
N TYR A 77 7.44 2.79 -13.97
CA TYR A 77 7.13 1.99 -15.16
C TYR A 77 5.85 2.46 -15.84
N GLU A 78 4.81 2.68 -15.06
CA GLU A 78 3.55 3.24 -15.55
C GLU A 78 3.72 4.66 -16.11
N MET A 79 4.55 5.49 -15.47
CA MET A 79 4.90 6.82 -15.99
C MET A 79 5.56 6.75 -17.37
N LYS A 80 6.51 5.85 -17.58
CA LYS A 80 7.18 5.70 -18.88
C LYS A 80 6.24 5.18 -19.96
N ALA A 81 5.31 4.30 -19.59
CA ALA A 81 4.40 3.66 -20.53
C ALA A 81 3.18 4.54 -20.89
N TYR A 82 2.66 5.31 -19.94
CA TYR A 82 1.38 6.02 -20.06
C TYR A 82 1.49 7.53 -19.84
N GLY A 83 2.67 8.05 -19.48
CA GLY A 83 2.92 9.48 -19.33
C GLY A 83 2.38 10.12 -18.04
N ILE A 84 1.74 9.36 -17.15
CA ILE A 84 1.24 9.87 -15.86
C ILE A 84 2.42 10.00 -14.89
N PRO A 85 2.71 11.18 -14.32
CA PRO A 85 3.86 11.33 -13.43
C PRO A 85 3.80 10.35 -12.26
N ALA A 86 4.89 9.62 -12.00
CA ALA A 86 4.95 8.60 -10.96
C ALA A 86 4.55 9.15 -9.57
N SER A 87 4.89 10.42 -9.29
CA SER A 87 4.49 11.11 -8.06
C SER A 87 2.98 11.26 -7.92
N ILE A 88 2.26 11.53 -9.02
CA ILE A 88 0.79 11.64 -9.02
C ILE A 88 0.16 10.27 -8.79
N THR A 89 0.62 9.25 -9.52
CA THR A 89 0.15 7.86 -9.31
C THR A 89 0.38 7.39 -7.89
N LEU A 90 1.55 7.65 -7.30
CA LEU A 90 1.82 7.30 -5.90
C LEU A 90 0.97 8.09 -4.92
N ALA A 91 0.79 9.40 -5.14
CA ALA A 91 -0.03 10.23 -4.27
C ALA A 91 -1.49 9.77 -4.25
N GLN A 92 -2.07 9.49 -5.42
CA GLN A 92 -3.41 8.91 -5.53
C GLN A 92 -3.47 7.53 -4.87
N GLY A 93 -2.52 6.64 -5.19
CA GLY A 93 -2.47 5.31 -4.57
C GLY A 93 -2.41 5.37 -3.04
N ILE A 94 -1.63 6.29 -2.47
CA ILE A 94 -1.57 6.51 -1.02
C ILE A 94 -2.91 6.98 -0.47
N LEU A 95 -3.53 7.97 -1.10
CA LEU A 95 -4.78 8.56 -0.64
C LEU A 95 -5.93 7.55 -0.70
N GLU A 96 -6.17 6.98 -1.89
CA GLU A 96 -7.32 6.12 -2.18
C GLU A 96 -7.23 4.77 -1.44
N SER A 97 -6.03 4.21 -1.29
CA SER A 97 -5.85 2.91 -0.62
C SER A 97 -5.55 3.02 0.87
N GLY A 98 -5.50 4.23 1.44
CA GLY A 98 -4.97 4.44 2.78
C GLY A 98 -3.60 3.79 2.93
N PHE A 99 -2.68 4.11 2.00
CA PHE A 99 -1.34 3.55 1.86
C PHE A 99 -1.31 2.01 1.94
N GLY A 100 -2.25 1.37 1.24
CA GLY A 100 -2.36 -0.08 1.12
C GLY A 100 -3.08 -0.77 2.28
N LYS A 101 -3.65 -0.02 3.23
CA LYS A 101 -4.35 -0.56 4.40
C LYS A 101 -5.88 -0.53 4.30
N GLY A 102 -6.44 0.10 3.27
CA GLY A 102 -7.86 0.09 3.00
C GLY A 102 -8.40 -1.33 2.84
N GLU A 103 -9.61 -1.58 3.33
CA GLU A 103 -10.23 -2.90 3.32
C GLU A 103 -10.33 -3.47 1.90
N LEU A 104 -10.79 -2.65 0.95
CA LEU A 104 -10.86 -3.02 -0.46
C LEU A 104 -9.49 -3.47 -0.96
N THR A 105 -8.45 -2.65 -0.74
CA THR A 105 -7.08 -2.95 -1.19
C THR A 105 -6.52 -4.23 -0.57
N LEU A 106 -6.71 -4.44 0.74
CA LEU A 106 -6.21 -5.65 1.43
C LEU A 106 -6.85 -6.95 0.89
N LYS A 107 -8.09 -6.87 0.42
CA LYS A 107 -8.85 -8.03 -0.12
C LYS A 107 -8.65 -8.23 -1.62
N THR A 108 -8.30 -7.16 -2.35
CA THR A 108 -8.40 -7.15 -3.82
C THR A 108 -7.18 -6.61 -4.56
N ASN A 109 -6.17 -6.09 -3.85
CA ASN A 109 -5.07 -5.31 -4.41
C ASN A 109 -5.53 -4.12 -5.30
N ASN A 110 -6.80 -3.70 -5.21
CA ASN A 110 -7.30 -2.52 -5.90
C ASN A 110 -6.92 -1.27 -5.09
N HIS A 111 -5.89 -0.56 -5.55
CA HIS A 111 -5.33 0.61 -4.87
C HIS A 111 -6.03 1.92 -5.22
N PHE A 112 -6.85 1.93 -6.28
CA PHE A 112 -7.43 3.15 -6.85
C PHE A 112 -8.95 3.12 -6.90
N GLY A 113 -9.59 2.18 -6.16
CA GLY A 113 -11.04 2.07 -6.12
C GLY A 113 -11.70 1.84 -7.48
N ILE A 114 -11.02 1.16 -8.42
CA ILE A 114 -11.57 1.03 -9.79
C ILE A 114 -12.79 0.11 -9.77
N LYS A 115 -13.94 0.70 -10.10
CA LYS A 115 -15.23 0.00 -10.17
C LYS A 115 -15.32 -0.92 -11.39
N CYS A 116 -16.20 -1.90 -11.32
CA CYS A 116 -16.57 -2.72 -12.48
C CYS A 116 -17.36 -1.84 -13.46
N HIS A 117 -16.72 -1.46 -14.55
CA HIS A 117 -17.38 -0.80 -15.67
C HIS A 117 -17.77 -1.84 -16.73
N THR A 118 -18.56 -1.41 -17.72
CA THR A 118 -18.94 -2.25 -18.87
C THR A 118 -17.70 -2.90 -19.49
N GLY A 119 -17.73 -4.22 -19.66
CA GLY A 119 -16.65 -5.01 -20.24
C GLY A 119 -15.61 -5.55 -19.25
N TRP A 120 -15.77 -5.34 -17.94
CA TRP A 120 -14.94 -6.05 -16.95
C TRP A 120 -15.40 -7.51 -16.82
N GLU A 121 -14.54 -8.43 -17.25
CA GLU A 121 -14.77 -9.90 -17.16
C GLU A 121 -13.88 -10.57 -16.10
N GLY A 122 -13.01 -9.81 -15.46
CA GLY A 122 -12.08 -10.32 -14.45
C GLY A 122 -12.72 -10.51 -13.07
N PRO A 123 -11.94 -11.00 -12.10
CA PRO A 123 -12.38 -11.12 -10.72
C PRO A 123 -12.86 -9.78 -10.14
N TYR A 124 -13.82 -9.83 -9.23
CA TYR A 124 -14.33 -8.66 -8.53
C TYR A 124 -14.60 -8.95 -7.06
N ALA A 125 -14.85 -7.90 -6.29
CA ALA A 125 -15.42 -7.97 -4.96
C ALA A 125 -16.55 -6.94 -4.83
N LEU A 126 -17.54 -7.25 -3.99
CA LEU A 126 -18.53 -6.27 -3.59
C LEU A 126 -18.02 -5.50 -2.36
N HIS A 127 -18.19 -4.19 -2.37
CA HIS A 127 -17.82 -3.30 -1.28
C HIS A 127 -18.83 -2.15 -1.19
N ASP A 128 -19.08 -1.66 0.01
CA ASP A 128 -19.97 -0.53 0.24
C ASP A 128 -19.09 0.74 0.31
N ASP A 129 -19.18 1.60 -0.69
CA ASP A 129 -18.38 2.84 -0.80
C ASP A 129 -19.30 4.06 -0.93
N ASP A 130 -19.82 4.34 -2.13
CA ASP A 130 -20.85 5.36 -2.38
C ASP A 130 -22.26 4.77 -2.16
N ALA A 131 -22.45 3.50 -2.51
CA ALA A 131 -23.70 2.76 -2.39
C ALA A 131 -23.45 1.33 -1.91
N LYS A 132 -24.52 0.65 -1.48
CA LYS A 132 -24.43 -0.75 -1.06
C LYS A 132 -24.18 -1.68 -2.23
N GLY A 133 -23.25 -2.62 -2.04
CA GLY A 133 -22.99 -3.71 -2.98
C GLY A 133 -22.36 -3.25 -4.29
N GLU A 134 -21.56 -2.17 -4.26
CA GLU A 134 -20.85 -1.74 -5.46
C GLU A 134 -19.78 -2.73 -5.87
N CYS A 135 -19.62 -2.91 -7.18
CA CYS A 135 -18.67 -3.84 -7.75
C CYS A 135 -17.32 -3.15 -7.97
N PHE A 136 -16.25 -3.74 -7.42
CA PHE A 136 -14.88 -3.30 -7.60
C PHE A 136 -14.04 -4.40 -8.23
N ARG A 137 -13.17 -4.00 -9.16
CA ARG A 137 -12.23 -4.92 -9.81
C ARG A 137 -11.28 -5.52 -8.76
N LYS A 138 -10.89 -6.77 -8.96
CA LYS A 138 -9.95 -7.48 -8.09
C LYS A 138 -8.74 -7.95 -8.90
N TYR A 139 -7.57 -7.80 -8.27
CA TYR A 139 -6.27 -8.14 -8.83
C TYR A 139 -5.52 -9.10 -7.92
N ASN A 140 -4.79 -10.05 -8.50
CA ASN A 140 -3.91 -10.93 -7.73
C ASN A 140 -2.57 -10.27 -7.39
N HIS A 141 -2.14 -9.28 -8.18
CA HIS A 141 -0.92 -8.52 -7.96
C HIS A 141 -1.21 -7.01 -8.12
N PRO A 142 -0.70 -6.13 -7.23
CA PRO A 142 -1.00 -4.70 -7.22
C PRO A 142 -0.59 -4.00 -8.51
N MET A 143 0.46 -4.48 -9.19
CA MET A 143 0.88 -3.94 -10.49
C MET A 143 -0.26 -3.92 -11.52
N TYR A 144 -1.20 -4.88 -11.47
CA TYR A 144 -2.40 -4.84 -12.32
C TYR A 144 -3.32 -3.67 -11.99
N SER A 145 -3.47 -3.33 -10.70
CA SER A 145 -4.23 -2.15 -10.30
C SER A 145 -3.58 -0.85 -10.77
N PHE A 146 -2.25 -0.76 -10.72
CA PHE A 146 -1.51 0.40 -11.23
C PHE A 146 -1.63 0.52 -12.75
N ARG A 147 -1.50 -0.61 -13.46
CA ARG A 147 -1.69 -0.67 -14.92
C ARG A 147 -3.11 -0.25 -15.32
N ASP A 148 -4.12 -0.79 -14.63
CA ASP A 148 -5.51 -0.48 -14.95
C ASP A 148 -5.87 0.98 -14.63
N HIS A 149 -5.28 1.55 -13.58
CA HIS A 149 -5.37 2.99 -13.31
C HIS A 149 -4.78 3.83 -14.44
N SER A 150 -3.60 3.45 -14.94
CA SER A 150 -2.97 4.13 -16.08
C SER A 150 -3.82 4.05 -17.34
N ILE A 151 -4.35 2.88 -17.66
CA ILE A 151 -5.25 2.68 -18.80
C ILE A 151 -6.53 3.49 -18.61
N PHE A 152 -7.11 3.50 -17.41
CA PHE A 152 -8.33 4.26 -17.11
C PHE A 152 -8.16 5.75 -17.40
N LEU A 153 -7.05 6.35 -16.97
CA LEU A 153 -6.77 7.76 -17.17
C LEU A 153 -6.37 8.10 -18.61
N THR A 154 -5.72 7.20 -19.35
CA THR A 154 -5.23 7.51 -20.70
C THR A 154 -6.19 7.13 -21.83
N SER A 155 -7.12 6.20 -21.60
CA SER A 155 -8.06 5.72 -22.63
C SER A 155 -9.36 6.50 -22.69
N ARG A 156 -9.65 7.35 -21.70
CA ARG A 156 -10.92 8.07 -21.58
C ARG A 156 -10.74 9.53 -21.92
N SER A 157 -11.51 10.03 -22.87
CA SER A 157 -11.43 11.41 -23.40
C SER A 157 -11.60 12.54 -22.39
N ARG A 158 -12.03 12.26 -21.15
CA ARG A 158 -12.21 13.26 -20.10
C ARG A 158 -10.88 13.69 -19.47
N TYR A 159 -9.91 12.78 -19.47
CA TYR A 159 -8.60 12.95 -18.84
C TYR A 159 -7.54 13.18 -19.91
#